data_AF-A0A1G7R273-F1
#
_entry.id   AF-A0A1G7R273-F1
#
_cell.length_a   1.000
_cell.length_b   1.000
_cell.length_c   1.000
_cell.angle_alpha   90.00
_cell.angle_beta   90.00
_cell.angle_gamma   90.00
#
_symmetry.space_group_name_H-M   'P 1'
#
loop_
_entity.id
_entity.type
_entity.pdbx_description
1 polymer ?
#
loop_
_entity_poly.entity_id
_entity_poly.type
_entity_poly.pdbx_seq_one_letter_code
_entity_poly.pdbx_strand_id
1 'polypeptide(L)'
;MPGTDLLRAALAHTRRGWHVFPLRPSDKRPAIRDWETRATTDVVRIRKAWSREPFGIGIACGPSGLVVLDLDRPKPDSVRPPEWDRPGITDGVDVLAALAGDHGAEVPLATFSVLTGSGGAHLYLTAPAGVGIKNSAESLMFARPHCGHIATTDEVDAGQRSAT
;
A
#
# COMPACT_ATOMS: atom_id res chain seq x y z
N MET A 1 -23.63 3.13 4.30
CA MET A 1 -23.32 4.58 4.34
C MET A 1 -21.80 4.68 4.24
N PRO A 2 -21.23 5.33 3.22
CA PRO A 2 -19.79 5.26 2.91
C PRO A 2 -18.87 5.57 4.10
N GLY A 3 -19.24 6.51 4.96
CA GLY A 3 -18.46 6.84 6.17
C GLY A 3 -18.39 5.74 7.22
N THR A 4 -19.40 4.87 7.32
CA THR A 4 -19.39 3.73 8.25
C THR A 4 -18.43 2.64 7.78
N ASP A 5 -18.33 2.42 6.47
CA ASP A 5 -17.46 1.39 5.90
C ASP A 5 -15.99 1.82 5.99
N LEU A 6 -15.67 3.08 5.68
CA LEU A 6 -14.33 3.66 5.86
C LEU A 6 -13.87 3.65 7.33
N LEU A 7 -14.75 3.98 8.28
CA LEU A 7 -14.41 3.87 9.70
C LEU A 7 -14.11 2.42 10.10
N ARG A 8 -14.92 1.46 9.62
CA ARG A 8 -14.71 0.03 9.91
C ARG A 8 -13.37 -0.45 9.36
N ALA A 9 -13.03 -0.07 8.13
CA ALA A 9 -11.75 -0.39 7.51
C ALA A 9 -10.58 0.24 8.28
N ALA A 10 -10.67 1.52 8.65
CA ALA A 10 -9.63 2.19 9.46
C ALA A 10 -9.36 1.45 10.78
N LEU A 11 -10.42 1.04 11.48
CA LEU A 11 -10.31 0.26 12.72
C LEU A 11 -9.81 -1.18 12.48
N ALA A 12 -10.06 -1.77 11.31
CA ALA A 12 -9.53 -3.09 10.97
C ALA A 12 -8.01 -3.06 10.77
N HIS A 13 -7.48 -1.99 10.17
CA HIS A 13 -6.03 -1.80 10.03
C HIS A 13 -5.33 -1.67 11.39
N THR A 14 -5.93 -0.97 12.36
CA THR A 14 -5.29 -0.83 13.69
C THR A 14 -5.21 -2.14 14.46
N ARG A 15 -6.13 -3.09 14.22
CA ARG A 15 -6.04 -4.45 14.79
C ARG A 15 -4.81 -5.23 14.29
N ARG A 16 -4.24 -4.81 13.15
CA ARG A 16 -2.98 -5.34 12.61
C ARG A 16 -1.75 -4.60 13.15
N GLY A 17 -1.94 -3.64 14.06
CA GLY A 17 -0.88 -2.75 14.54
C GLY A 17 -0.53 -1.62 13.56
N TRP A 18 -1.32 -1.42 12.50
CA TRP A 18 -1.00 -0.43 11.48
C TRP A 18 -1.48 0.96 11.87
N HIS A 19 -0.57 1.92 11.79
CA HIS A 19 -0.82 3.33 12.08
C HIS A 19 -1.56 3.99 10.92
N VAL A 20 -2.77 4.48 11.18
CA VAL A 20 -3.62 5.10 10.16
C VAL A 20 -3.75 6.61 10.35
N PHE A 21 -4.10 7.30 9.28
CA PHE A 21 -4.45 8.71 9.30
C PHE A 21 -5.42 9.07 8.16
N PRO A 22 -6.16 10.19 8.27
CA PRO A 22 -7.19 10.54 7.30
C PRO A 22 -6.61 11.15 6.01
N LEU A 23 -7.15 10.73 4.89
CA LEU A 23 -6.95 11.32 3.57
C LEU A 23 -8.19 12.10 3.14
N ARG A 24 -7.98 13.17 2.39
CA ARG A 24 -9.08 13.94 1.82
C ARG A 24 -9.83 13.05 0.82
N PRO A 25 -11.17 13.11 0.81
CA PRO A 25 -11.94 12.39 -0.19
C PRO A 25 -11.48 12.74 -1.61
N SER A 26 -11.33 11.72 -2.46
CA SER A 26 -11.07 11.85 -3.90
C SER A 26 -9.75 12.48 -4.35
N ASP A 27 -8.85 12.93 -3.46
CA ASP A 27 -7.56 13.53 -3.87
C ASP A 27 -6.31 12.79 -3.36
N LYS A 28 -6.49 11.71 -2.57
CA LYS A 28 -5.43 10.87 -1.95
C LYS A 28 -4.38 11.63 -1.11
N ARG A 29 -4.57 12.91 -0.80
CA ARG A 29 -3.65 13.71 0.03
C ARG A 29 -4.03 13.60 1.51
N PRO A 30 -3.07 13.78 2.44
CA PRO A 30 -3.37 13.85 3.86
C PRO A 30 -4.37 14.97 4.18
N ALA A 31 -5.39 14.65 4.98
CA ALA A 31 -6.33 15.63 5.52
C ALA A 31 -5.76 16.39 6.73
N ILE A 32 -4.63 15.92 7.27
CA ILE A 32 -3.93 16.52 8.41
C ILE A 32 -2.48 16.86 8.06
N ARG A 33 -1.95 17.92 8.69
CA ARG A 33 -0.51 18.23 8.68
C ARG A 33 0.26 17.24 9.56
N ASP A 34 1.55 17.08 9.25
CA ASP A 34 2.52 16.26 10.01
C ASP A 34 2.01 14.83 10.22
N TRP A 35 1.34 14.28 9.20
CA TRP A 35 0.64 13.02 9.26
C TRP A 35 1.58 11.87 9.63
N GLU A 36 2.86 11.95 9.25
CA GLU A 36 3.89 10.95 9.53
C GLU A 36 4.03 10.69 11.04
N THR A 37 3.96 11.77 11.83
CA THR A 37 4.08 11.72 13.29
C THR A 37 2.73 11.54 13.99
N ARG A 38 1.64 11.77 13.27
CA ARG A 38 0.26 11.77 13.81
C ARG A 38 -0.53 10.52 13.44
N ALA A 39 -0.01 9.67 12.56
CA ALA A 39 -0.58 8.38 12.27
C ALA A 39 -0.69 7.53 13.53
N THR A 40 -1.84 6.91 13.74
CA THR A 40 -2.21 6.39 15.06
C THR A 40 -2.98 5.09 14.97
N THR A 41 -2.88 4.29 16.03
CA THR A 41 -3.74 3.12 16.31
C THR A 41 -4.82 3.42 17.35
N ASP A 42 -4.85 4.65 17.90
CA ASP A 42 -5.81 5.07 18.93
C ASP A 42 -7.24 5.12 18.36
N VAL A 43 -8.05 4.15 18.79
CA VAL A 43 -9.44 3.96 18.38
C VAL A 43 -10.31 5.19 18.65
N VAL A 44 -10.05 5.93 19.74
CA VAL A 44 -10.84 7.11 20.10
C VAL A 44 -10.56 8.25 19.12
N ARG A 45 -9.29 8.46 18.77
CA ARG A 45 -8.91 9.48 17.76
C ARG A 45 -9.48 9.16 16.39
N ILE A 46 -9.44 7.89 15.98
CA ILE A 46 -9.96 7.45 14.68
C ILE A 46 -11.47 7.64 14.60
N ARG A 47 -12.23 7.18 15.61
CA ARG A 47 -13.69 7.39 15.66
C ARG A 47 -14.05 8.87 15.59
N LYS A 48 -13.33 9.73 16.33
CA LYS A 48 -13.56 11.18 16.34
C LYS A 48 -13.26 11.84 14.99
N ALA A 49 -12.27 11.34 14.25
CA ALA A 49 -11.93 11.88 12.93
C ALA A 49 -12.99 11.50 11.89
N TRP A 50 -13.34 10.21 11.79
CA TRP A 50 -14.31 9.71 10.81
C TRP A 50 -15.77 10.02 11.14
N SER A 51 -16.07 10.51 12.35
CA SER A 51 -17.40 11.07 12.65
C SER A 51 -17.64 12.44 11.99
N ARG A 52 -16.59 13.09 11.48
CA ARG A 52 -16.68 14.43 10.87
C ARG A 52 -16.88 14.35 9.35
N GLU A 53 -16.19 13.42 8.72
CA GLU A 53 -16.18 13.27 7.26
C GLU A 53 -15.78 11.83 6.90
N PRO A 54 -16.29 11.28 5.78
CA PRO A 54 -15.85 9.99 5.26
C PRO A 54 -14.44 10.08 4.64
N PHE A 55 -13.43 10.29 5.48
CA PHE A 55 -12.04 10.36 5.03
C PHE A 55 -11.58 9.05 4.39
N GLY A 56 -10.76 9.15 3.34
CA GLY A 56 -9.96 8.01 2.89
C GLY A 56 -8.95 7.61 3.95
N ILE A 57 -8.38 6.40 3.84
CA ILE A 57 -7.48 5.86 4.85
C ILE A 57 -6.05 5.86 4.29
N GLY A 58 -5.14 6.52 5.01
CA GLY A 58 -3.71 6.45 4.79
C GLY A 58 -3.05 5.53 5.83
N ILE A 59 -2.13 4.67 5.41
CA ILE A 59 -1.30 3.86 6.31
C ILE A 59 0.13 4.42 6.34
N ALA A 60 0.67 4.66 7.54
CA ALA A 60 2.06 5.06 7.72
C ALA A 60 2.95 3.82 7.84
N CYS A 61 3.65 3.47 6.75
CA CYS A 61 4.40 2.21 6.66
C CYS A 61 5.53 2.09 7.70
N GLY A 62 6.30 3.16 7.93
CA GLY A 62 7.40 3.16 8.89
C GLY A 62 6.96 2.78 10.31
N PRO A 63 6.06 3.53 10.96
CA PRO A 63 5.51 3.18 12.27
C PRO A 63 4.79 1.82 12.29
N SER A 64 4.26 1.37 11.16
CA SER A 64 3.57 0.09 11.05
C SER A 64 4.51 -1.10 10.83
N GLY A 65 5.82 -0.87 10.65
CA GLY A 65 6.77 -1.92 10.32
C GLY A 65 6.48 -2.57 8.96
N LEU A 66 6.03 -1.79 7.98
CA LEU A 66 5.62 -2.29 6.67
C LEU A 66 6.54 -1.82 5.54
N VAL A 67 6.66 -2.67 4.53
CA VAL A 67 7.07 -2.34 3.17
C VAL A 67 5.90 -2.63 2.26
N VAL A 68 5.64 -1.77 1.29
CA VAL A 68 4.58 -2.02 0.31
C VAL A 68 5.17 -2.04 -1.07
N LEU A 69 4.90 -3.13 -1.79
CA LEU A 69 5.24 -3.25 -3.20
C LEU A 69 4.07 -2.73 -4.02
N ASP A 70 4.37 -1.78 -4.90
CA ASP A 70 3.41 -1.21 -5.83
C ASP A 70 3.58 -1.88 -7.19
N LEU A 71 2.61 -2.74 -7.54
CA LEU A 71 2.59 -3.51 -8.78
C LEU A 71 1.71 -2.78 -9.79
N ASP A 72 2.20 -1.61 -10.20
CA ASP A 72 1.51 -0.73 -11.12
C ASP A 72 1.45 -1.30 -12.54
N ARG A 73 0.39 -0.93 -13.25
CA ARG A 73 0.35 -1.07 -14.71
C ARG A 73 1.01 0.12 -15.37
N PRO A 74 1.78 -0.09 -16.46
CA PRO A 74 2.33 1.03 -17.20
C PRO A 74 1.22 1.93 -17.72
N LYS A 75 1.48 3.24 -17.73
CA LYS A 75 0.60 4.18 -18.42
C LYS A 75 0.80 4.05 -19.93
N PRO A 76 -0.19 4.40 -20.77
CA PRO A 76 -0.06 4.24 -22.23
C PRO A 76 1.19 4.87 -22.85
N ASP A 77 1.75 5.91 -22.24
CA ASP A 77 2.90 6.68 -22.67
C ASP A 77 4.18 6.43 -21.84
N SER A 78 4.14 5.53 -20.86
CA SER A 78 5.32 5.27 -20.03
C SER A 78 6.39 4.50 -20.80
N VAL A 79 7.63 4.99 -20.77
CA VAL A 79 8.79 4.27 -21.28
C VAL A 79 9.24 3.27 -20.23
N ARG A 80 9.32 1.99 -20.62
CA ARG A 80 9.83 0.93 -19.76
C ARG A 80 11.36 1.10 -19.57
N PRO A 81 11.89 0.94 -18.34
CA PRO A 81 13.33 0.90 -18.13
C PRO A 81 13.98 -0.24 -18.94
N PRO A 82 15.16 -0.02 -19.57
CA PRO A 82 15.80 -1.01 -20.44
C PRO A 82 16.04 -2.37 -19.79
N GLU A 83 16.31 -2.41 -18.48
CA GLU A 83 16.55 -3.64 -17.74
C GLU A 83 15.33 -4.57 -17.68
N TRP A 84 14.14 -4.02 -17.92
CA TRP A 84 12.86 -4.72 -17.95
C TRP A 84 12.27 -4.87 -19.35
N ASP A 85 12.95 -4.38 -20.40
CA ASP A 85 12.56 -4.59 -21.80
C ASP A 85 12.86 -6.03 -22.24
N ARG A 86 12.10 -6.96 -21.67
CA ARG A 86 12.24 -8.40 -21.86
C ARG A 86 10.90 -9.00 -22.32
N PRO A 87 10.91 -10.04 -23.17
CA PRO A 87 9.69 -10.75 -23.55
C PRO A 87 8.90 -11.22 -22.32
N GLY A 88 7.59 -10.99 -22.32
CA GLY A 88 6.69 -11.41 -21.25
C GLY A 88 6.60 -10.47 -20.06
N ILE A 89 7.37 -9.38 -20.00
CA ILE A 89 7.25 -8.37 -18.94
C ILE A 89 6.34 -7.24 -19.44
N THR A 90 5.13 -7.15 -18.89
CA THR A 90 4.13 -6.16 -19.30
C THR A 90 3.79 -5.18 -18.18
N ASP A 91 3.71 -5.62 -16.93
CA ASP A 91 3.38 -4.78 -15.78
C ASP A 91 4.21 -5.11 -14.52
N GLY A 92 3.89 -4.46 -13.39
CA GLY A 92 4.58 -4.69 -12.12
C GLY A 92 4.47 -6.11 -11.57
N VAL A 93 3.42 -6.86 -11.92
CA VAL A 93 3.27 -8.26 -11.51
C VAL A 93 4.30 -9.12 -12.24
N ASP A 94 4.46 -8.93 -13.55
CA ASP A 94 5.46 -9.65 -14.33
C ASP A 94 6.88 -9.32 -13.87
N VAL A 95 7.15 -8.04 -13.54
CA VAL A 95 8.44 -7.60 -12.99
C VAL A 95 8.75 -8.32 -11.68
N LEU A 96 7.77 -8.41 -10.77
CA LEU A 96 7.95 -9.12 -9.50
C LEU A 96 8.18 -10.62 -9.71
N ALA A 97 7.44 -11.25 -10.63
CA ALA A 97 7.60 -12.67 -10.95
C ALA A 97 8.98 -12.97 -11.54
N ALA A 98 9.46 -12.12 -12.46
CA ALA A 98 10.78 -12.24 -13.05
C ALA A 98 11.89 -12.10 -11.99
N LEU A 99 11.78 -11.12 -11.09
CA LEU A 99 12.77 -10.95 -10.02
C LEU A 99 12.80 -12.08 -9.02
N ALA A 100 11.63 -12.59 -8.65
CA ALA A 100 11.52 -13.76 -7.81
C ALA A 100 12.23 -14.95 -8.47
N GLY A 101 11.98 -15.18 -9.76
CA GLY A 101 12.67 -16.20 -10.56
C GLY A 101 14.19 -15.99 -10.62
N ASP A 102 14.64 -14.78 -10.94
CA ASP A 102 16.07 -14.41 -11.05
C ASP A 102 16.83 -14.65 -9.72
N HIS A 103 16.14 -14.58 -8.58
CA HIS A 103 16.72 -14.79 -7.25
C HIS A 103 16.35 -16.13 -6.60
N GLY A 104 15.65 -17.03 -7.32
CA GLY A 104 15.19 -18.32 -6.78
C GLY A 104 14.23 -18.19 -5.59
N ALA A 105 13.49 -17.08 -5.52
CA ALA A 105 12.50 -16.79 -4.49
C ALA A 105 11.08 -17.04 -5.00
N GLU A 106 10.14 -17.20 -4.06
CA GLU A 106 8.71 -17.23 -4.38
C GLU A 106 8.11 -15.82 -4.33
N VAL A 107 7.11 -15.56 -5.19
CA VAL A 107 6.33 -14.33 -5.12
C VAL A 107 5.48 -14.36 -3.85
N PRO A 108 5.53 -13.31 -3.00
CA PRO A 108 4.83 -13.31 -1.72
C PRO A 108 3.33 -13.01 -1.89
N LEU A 109 2.59 -13.95 -2.50
CA LEU A 109 1.16 -13.82 -2.77
C LEU A 109 0.30 -14.03 -1.51
N ALA A 110 0.81 -14.75 -0.52
CA ALA A 110 0.13 -15.00 0.76
C ALA A 110 0.26 -13.81 1.72
N THR A 111 -0.09 -12.60 1.26
CA THR A 111 -0.05 -11.38 2.07
C THR A 111 -1.28 -10.50 1.85
N PHE A 112 -1.49 -9.54 2.76
CA PHE A 112 -2.55 -8.56 2.58
C PHE A 112 -2.29 -7.75 1.31
N SER A 113 -3.28 -7.75 0.43
CA SER A 113 -3.17 -7.19 -0.92
C SER A 113 -4.38 -6.33 -1.22
N VAL A 114 -4.18 -5.24 -1.97
CA VAL A 114 -5.25 -4.33 -2.37
C VAL A 114 -5.14 -4.08 -3.86
N LEU A 115 -6.24 -4.23 -4.61
CA LEU A 115 -6.29 -3.85 -6.01
C LEU A 115 -6.37 -2.33 -6.13
N THR A 116 -5.61 -1.77 -7.07
CA THR A 116 -5.62 -0.33 -7.32
C THR A 116 -6.67 0.00 -8.38
N GLY A 117 -7.21 1.22 -8.35
CA GLY A 117 -8.19 1.67 -9.36
C GLY A 117 -7.64 1.72 -10.80
N SER A 118 -6.32 1.62 -10.98
CA SER A 118 -5.65 1.49 -12.29
C SER A 118 -5.50 0.02 -12.75
N GLY A 119 -5.97 -0.95 -11.96
CA GLY A 119 -5.86 -2.38 -12.26
C GLY A 119 -4.52 -3.01 -11.87
N GLY A 120 -3.70 -2.31 -11.09
CA GLY A 120 -2.52 -2.86 -10.42
C GLY A 120 -2.83 -3.42 -9.03
N ALA A 121 -1.80 -3.72 -8.24
CA ALA A 121 -1.96 -4.22 -6.89
C ALA A 121 -0.91 -3.67 -5.92
N HIS A 122 -1.29 -3.50 -4.65
CA HIS A 122 -0.36 -3.24 -3.55
C HIS A 122 -0.21 -4.47 -2.68
N LEU A 123 1.03 -4.95 -2.47
CA LEU A 123 1.33 -6.04 -1.54
C LEU A 123 1.95 -5.48 -0.26
N TYR A 124 1.33 -5.72 0.89
CA TYR A 124 1.80 -5.21 2.18
C TYR A 124 2.64 -6.28 2.88
N LEU A 125 3.93 -6.04 3.03
CA LEU A 125 4.90 -6.97 3.60
C LEU A 125 5.44 -6.44 4.93
N THR A 126 5.87 -7.34 5.81
CA THR A 126 6.57 -6.94 7.03
C THR A 126 7.97 -6.46 6.68
N ALA A 127 8.34 -5.26 7.14
CA ALA A 127 9.68 -4.74 6.97
C ALA A 127 10.68 -5.57 7.79
N PRO A 128 11.82 -5.98 7.20
CA PRO A 128 12.90 -6.60 7.96
C PRO A 128 13.40 -5.66 9.07
N ALA A 129 13.64 -6.21 10.26
CA ALA A 129 14.13 -5.42 11.38
C ALA A 129 15.47 -4.77 11.05
N GLY A 130 15.62 -3.48 11.41
CA GLY A 130 16.88 -2.73 11.23
C GLY A 130 17.17 -2.24 9.81
N VAL A 131 16.29 -2.50 8.83
CA VAL A 131 16.48 -2.02 7.46
C VAL A 131 15.68 -0.74 7.23
N GLY A 132 16.38 0.38 7.06
CA GLY A 132 15.78 1.63 6.59
C GLY A 132 15.66 1.61 5.07
N ILE A 133 14.49 1.23 4.54
CA ILE A 133 14.23 1.21 3.09
C ILE A 133 13.87 2.62 2.63
N LYS A 134 14.67 3.20 1.70
CA LYS A 134 14.61 4.62 1.26
C LYS A 134 14.16 4.82 -0.20
N ASN A 135 13.56 6.00 -0.43
CA ASN A 135 13.26 6.70 -1.69
C ASN A 135 14.04 6.29 -2.92
N SER A 136 13.64 5.33 -3.74
CA SER A 136 14.32 5.10 -5.02
C SER A 136 13.40 5.55 -6.16
N ALA A 137 13.32 6.87 -6.36
CA ALA A 137 12.44 7.43 -7.39
C ALA A 137 12.98 7.28 -8.82
N GLU A 138 14.23 6.84 -9.06
CA GLU A 138 14.84 6.99 -10.40
C GLU A 138 15.79 5.87 -10.90
N SER A 139 15.93 4.73 -10.23
CA SER A 139 16.59 3.58 -10.86
C SER A 139 16.18 2.29 -10.16
N LEU A 140 15.63 1.35 -10.94
CA LEU A 140 14.90 0.15 -10.52
C LEU A 140 13.51 0.47 -9.98
N MET A 141 12.49 0.15 -10.78
CA MET A 141 11.08 0.25 -10.40
C MET A 141 10.71 -0.79 -9.32
N PHE A 142 11.13 -0.52 -8.09
CA PHE A 142 10.71 -1.18 -6.86
C PHE A 142 10.53 -0.15 -5.77
N ALA A 143 9.31 -0.07 -5.26
CA ALA A 143 8.88 0.70 -4.09
C ALA A 143 9.20 2.20 -4.16
N ARG A 144 8.19 3.03 -3.92
CA ARG A 144 8.44 4.39 -3.48
C ARG A 144 8.52 4.41 -1.95
N PRO A 145 9.68 4.61 -1.31
CA PRO A 145 9.69 5.04 0.10
C PRO A 145 9.58 6.56 0.21
N HIS A 146 8.56 7.17 -0.38
CA HIS A 146 8.20 8.45 0.20
C HIS A 146 7.70 8.07 1.60
N CYS A 147 8.08 8.83 2.61
CA CYS A 147 7.12 9.08 3.66
C CYS A 147 5.87 9.59 2.92
N GLY A 148 4.97 8.67 2.60
CA GLY A 148 3.96 8.85 1.58
C GLY A 148 3.02 7.68 1.68
N HIS A 149 2.00 7.90 2.47
CA HIS A 149 0.86 7.04 2.70
C HIS A 149 0.24 6.40 1.48
N ILE A 150 -0.37 5.25 1.75
CA ILE A 150 -1.14 4.52 0.76
C ILE A 150 -2.61 4.75 1.04
N ALA A 151 -3.30 5.31 0.04
CA ALA A 151 -4.74 5.47 0.04
C ALA A 151 -5.39 4.14 -0.34
N THR A 152 -6.05 3.48 0.61
CA THR A 152 -6.95 2.36 0.28
C THR A 152 -8.31 2.95 -0.08
N THR A 153 -8.69 2.90 -1.35
CA THR A 153 -10.09 2.98 -1.77
C THR A 153 -10.63 1.57 -1.77
N ASP A 154 -11.71 1.33 -1.03
CA ASP A 154 -12.30 -0.01 -0.84
C ASP A 154 -12.57 -0.74 -2.16
N GLU A 155 -11.82 -1.80 -2.40
CA GLU A 155 -12.37 -3.13 -2.72
C GLU A 155 -11.39 -4.16 -2.11
N VAL A 156 -11.72 -4.60 -0.89
CA VAL A 156 -10.96 -5.64 -0.19
C VAL A 156 -11.50 -6.98 -0.66
N ASP A 157 -10.86 -7.61 -1.65
CA ASP A 157 -11.10 -9.03 -1.90
C ASP A 157 -10.39 -9.83 -0.81
N ALA A 158 -11.15 -10.22 0.21
CA ALA A 158 -10.68 -11.06 1.30
C ALA A 158 -10.54 -12.51 0.80
N GLY A 159 -9.54 -12.76 -0.05
CA GLY A 159 -9.09 -14.09 -0.46
C GLY A 159 -8.37 -14.83 0.67
N GLN A 160 -9.02 -15.00 1.83
CA GLN A 160 -8.49 -15.78 2.94
C GLN A 160 -8.87 -17.25 2.72
N ARG A 161 -8.10 -17.99 1.92
CA ARG A 161 -8.15 -19.46 1.96
C ARG A 161 -7.17 -19.93 3.02
N SER A 162 -7.71 -20.32 4.17
CA SER A 162 -7.01 -21.08 5.19
C SER A 162 -6.47 -22.37 4.58
N ALA A 163 -5.15 -22.52 4.52
CA ALA A 163 -4.54 -23.83 4.37
C ALA A 163 -4.56 -24.51 5.75
N THR A 164 -5.15 -25.71 5.78
CA THR A 164 -5.15 -26.64 6.91
C THR A 164 -3.93 -27.53 6.81
#